data_AF-A0A833ULX9-F1
#
_entry.id   AF-A0A833ULX9-F1
#
_cell.length_a   1.000
_cell.length_b   1.000
_cell.length_c   1.000
_cell.angle_alpha   90.00
_cell.angle_beta   90.00
_cell.angle_gamma   90.00
#
_symmetry.space_group_name_H-M   'P 1'
#
loop_
_entity.id
_entity.type
_entity.pdbx_description
1 polymer ?
#
loop_
_entity_poly.entity_id
_entity_poly.type
_entity_poly.pdbx_seq_one_letter_code
_entity_poly.pdbx_strand_id
1 'polypeptide(L)'
;MAATLSPTLSAVSVLHPKRFTSKYFIQCCENPISESVKLTDSNGLATFPEKNALRWSAAKVPPPRPRRIILVRHGQSEGNLDESVYTRVADPKIALTEKGRAEAEECGKMIKELIEQDKVDNWKVYFYVSPYRRTLETLKNLARPFERSRIAGLREEPRLREQDFGTFFIWSTLLTYEERDLQ
;
A
#
# COMPACT_ATOMS: atom_id res chain seq x y z
N MET A 1 -45.07 5.70 32.06
CA MET A 1 -43.92 6.61 32.23
C MET A 1 -42.89 6.27 31.16
N ALA A 2 -42.88 7.04 30.08
CA ALA A 2 -41.89 6.92 29.00
C ALA A 2 -40.60 7.62 29.43
N ALA A 3 -39.46 7.05 29.07
CA ALA A 3 -38.17 7.73 29.11
C ALA A 3 -37.46 7.50 27.76
N THR A 4 -37.65 8.46 26.87
CA THR A 4 -36.87 8.67 25.65
C THR A 4 -35.55 9.31 26.04
N LEU A 5 -34.42 8.72 25.62
CA LEU A 5 -33.10 9.32 25.72
C LEU A 5 -32.43 9.31 24.34
N SER A 6 -32.45 10.47 23.71
CA SER A 6 -31.63 10.81 22.54
C SER A 6 -30.25 11.27 23.00
N PRO A 7 -29.13 10.78 22.43
CA PRO A 7 -27.85 11.45 22.54
C PRO A 7 -27.62 12.37 21.33
N THR A 8 -27.41 13.62 21.67
CA THR A 8 -27.04 14.80 20.88
C THR A 8 -25.74 14.62 20.08
N LEU A 9 -25.77 15.00 18.81
CA LEU A 9 -24.58 15.18 17.96
C LEU A 9 -23.73 16.33 18.49
N SER A 10 -22.53 16.04 18.99
CA SER A 10 -21.48 17.05 19.21
C SER A 10 -20.58 17.11 17.98
N ALA A 11 -20.56 18.27 17.32
CA ALA A 11 -19.73 18.53 16.15
C ALA A 11 -18.24 18.58 16.55
N VAL A 12 -17.45 17.63 16.08
CA VAL A 12 -15.99 17.63 16.24
C VAL A 12 -15.39 18.53 15.16
N SER A 13 -14.69 19.57 15.59
CA SER A 13 -14.05 20.57 14.74
C SER A 13 -12.87 19.97 13.98
N VAL A 14 -12.86 20.09 12.66
CA VAL A 14 -11.77 19.65 11.79
C VAL A 14 -10.53 20.53 12.02
N LEU A 15 -9.48 19.95 12.61
CA LEU A 15 -8.18 20.59 12.75
C LEU A 15 -7.49 20.67 11.37
N HIS A 16 -7.21 21.89 10.95
CA HIS A 16 -6.48 22.19 9.72
C HIS A 16 -5.00 21.82 9.87
N PRO A 17 -4.33 21.27 8.84
CA PRO A 17 -2.89 21.05 8.89
C PRO A 17 -2.14 22.39 8.94
N LYS A 18 -1.41 22.63 10.03
CA LYS A 18 -0.51 23.78 10.18
C LYS A 18 0.66 23.62 9.19
N ARG A 19 0.85 24.61 8.32
CA ARG A 19 2.04 24.74 7.46
C ARG A 19 3.29 24.84 8.35
N PHE A 20 4.13 23.82 8.31
CA PHE A 20 5.45 23.85 8.91
C PHE A 20 6.36 24.74 8.05
N THR A 21 6.62 25.96 8.49
CA THR A 21 7.59 26.86 7.83
C THR A 21 8.98 26.55 8.36
N SER A 22 9.60 25.54 7.77
CA SER A 22 11.00 25.22 8.02
C SER A 22 11.89 26.24 7.31
N LYS A 23 12.47 27.18 8.06
CA LYS A 23 13.45 28.18 7.58
C LYS A 23 14.86 27.58 7.43
N TYR A 24 15.00 26.43 6.78
CA TYR A 24 16.33 25.93 6.42
C TYR A 24 16.53 26.13 4.92
N PHE A 25 17.26 27.19 4.58
CA PHE A 25 17.75 27.45 3.23
C PHE A 25 18.86 26.44 2.92
N ILE A 26 18.63 25.55 1.96
CA ILE A 26 19.70 24.78 1.34
C ILE A 26 20.26 25.65 0.22
N GLN A 27 21.44 26.21 0.43
CA GLN A 27 22.15 27.03 -0.55
C GLN A 27 22.93 26.11 -1.49
N CYS A 28 22.38 25.87 -2.68
CA CYS A 28 23.11 25.28 -3.79
C CYS A 28 23.96 26.36 -4.48
N CYS A 29 25.18 25.99 -4.89
CA CYS A 29 26.13 26.90 -5.54
C CYS A 29 25.51 27.58 -6.78
N GLU A 30 25.69 28.89 -6.86
CA GLU A 30 25.17 29.77 -7.91
C GLU A 30 25.72 29.37 -9.29
N ASN A 31 24.84 29.26 -10.29
CA ASN A 31 25.21 29.36 -11.70
C ASN A 31 24.64 30.67 -12.25
N PRO A 32 25.43 31.48 -12.98
CA PRO A 32 25.11 32.87 -13.26
C PRO A 32 24.27 32.99 -14.53
N ILE A 33 22.95 32.80 -14.45
CA ILE A 33 22.03 33.31 -15.48
C ILE A 33 20.77 33.83 -14.78
N SER A 34 20.65 35.16 -14.75
CA SER A 34 19.49 35.87 -14.24
C SER A 34 18.31 35.73 -15.20
N GLU A 35 17.41 34.79 -14.96
CA GLU A 35 16.04 34.88 -15.48
C GLU A 35 15.05 34.76 -14.33
N SER A 36 14.34 35.85 -14.07
CA SER A 36 13.28 35.91 -13.06
C SER A 36 12.09 35.05 -13.51
N VAL A 37 12.02 33.80 -13.06
CA VAL A 37 10.85 32.94 -13.31
C VAL A 37 9.71 33.39 -12.39
N LYS A 38 8.67 34.00 -12.97
CA LYS A 38 7.38 34.21 -12.28
C LYS A 38 6.76 32.84 -11.99
N LEU A 39 6.68 32.48 -10.71
CA LEU A 39 5.96 31.30 -10.25
C LEU A 39 4.45 31.55 -10.40
N THR A 40 3.80 30.86 -11.33
CA THR A 40 2.34 30.73 -11.36
C THR A 40 1.93 29.51 -10.54
N ASP A 41 0.84 29.65 -9.78
CA ASP A 41 0.26 28.66 -8.85
C ASP A 41 -0.28 27.40 -9.55
N SER A 42 0.61 26.58 -10.13
CA SER A 42 0.26 25.23 -10.57
C SER A 42 0.94 24.21 -9.66
N ASN A 43 0.16 23.61 -8.77
CA ASN A 43 0.59 22.52 -7.91
C ASN A 43 1.25 21.39 -8.73
N GLY A 44 2.56 21.21 -8.55
CA GLY A 44 3.22 19.91 -8.65
C GLY A 44 3.64 19.38 -10.02
N LEU A 45 3.97 20.23 -11.00
CA LEU A 45 4.67 19.81 -12.22
C LEU A 45 6.13 20.26 -12.19
N ALA A 46 6.94 19.62 -11.35
CA ALA A 46 8.39 19.67 -11.52
C ALA A 46 8.73 18.97 -12.84
N THR A 47 8.83 19.74 -13.91
CA THR A 47 9.22 19.24 -15.24
C THR A 47 10.74 19.32 -15.33
N PHE A 48 11.41 18.17 -15.24
CA PHE A 48 12.85 18.07 -15.47
C PHE A 48 13.18 18.46 -16.92
N PRO A 49 14.00 19.49 -17.17
CA PRO A 49 14.22 20.04 -18.50
C PRO A 49 14.90 19.08 -19.47
N GLU A 50 15.65 18.07 -19.00
CA GLU A 50 16.27 17.04 -19.85
C GLU A 50 15.25 16.16 -20.60
N LYS A 51 13.97 16.14 -20.18
CA LYS A 51 12.92 15.39 -20.89
C LYS A 51 12.35 16.10 -22.12
N ASN A 52 12.82 17.29 -22.46
CA ASN A 52 12.37 18.03 -23.64
C ASN A 52 13.05 17.61 -24.96
N ALA A 53 14.03 16.69 -24.93
CA ALA A 53 14.77 16.28 -26.14
C ALA A 53 14.06 15.25 -27.05
N LEU A 54 12.81 14.86 -26.76
CA LEU A 54 12.01 13.98 -27.63
C LEU A 54 10.58 14.49 -27.76
N ARG A 55 10.42 15.74 -28.21
CA ARG A 55 9.14 16.25 -28.69
C ARG A 55 8.97 15.89 -30.18
N TRP A 56 8.52 14.67 -30.45
CA TRP A 56 7.86 14.35 -31.72
C TRP A 56 6.75 13.30 -31.57
N SER A 57 5.57 13.70 -32.06
CA SER A 57 4.38 12.91 -32.46
C SER A 57 3.45 12.27 -31.41
N ALA A 58 2.16 12.55 -31.62
CA ALA A 58 0.96 12.18 -30.86
C ALA A 58 0.86 12.80 -29.46
N ALA A 59 -0.20 13.59 -29.23
CA ALA A 59 -0.66 13.88 -27.89
C ALA A 59 -0.88 12.54 -27.17
N LYS A 60 0.10 12.11 -26.37
CA LYS A 60 -0.02 10.90 -25.56
C LYS A 60 -1.19 11.14 -24.63
N VAL A 61 -2.36 10.59 -24.97
CA VAL A 61 -3.47 10.48 -24.04
C VAL A 61 -2.88 9.84 -22.78
N PRO A 62 -2.88 10.55 -21.63
CA PRO A 62 -2.32 9.97 -20.42
C PRO A 62 -3.06 8.66 -20.15
N PRO A 63 -2.36 7.60 -19.73
CA PRO A 63 -3.00 6.32 -19.48
C PRO A 63 -4.18 6.54 -18.53
N PRO A 64 -5.33 5.87 -18.78
CA PRO A 64 -6.54 6.09 -17.99
C PRO A 64 -6.24 5.87 -16.51
N ARG A 65 -6.60 6.85 -15.69
CA ARG A 65 -6.39 6.77 -14.24
C ARG A 65 -7.39 5.79 -13.65
N PRO A 66 -6.98 4.94 -12.69
CA PRO A 66 -7.92 4.06 -12.00
C PRO A 66 -8.93 4.91 -11.23
N ARG A 67 -10.20 4.46 -11.22
CA ARG A 67 -11.28 5.12 -10.48
C ARG A 67 -11.11 4.95 -8.97
N ARG A 68 -10.59 3.80 -8.52
CA ARG A 68 -10.39 3.45 -7.12
C ARG A 68 -9.12 2.61 -6.98
N ILE A 69 -8.36 2.87 -5.92
CA ILE A 69 -7.25 2.03 -5.48
C ILE A 69 -7.71 1.37 -4.18
N ILE A 70 -7.66 0.04 -4.14
CA ILE A 70 -8.06 -0.76 -2.98
C ILE A 70 -6.80 -1.45 -2.47
N LEU A 71 -6.45 -1.19 -1.22
CA LEU A 71 -5.32 -1.81 -0.56
C LEU A 71 -5.83 -2.99 0.27
N VAL A 72 -5.26 -4.17 0.06
CA VAL A 72 -5.64 -5.39 0.75
C VAL A 72 -4.41 -6.00 1.39
N ARG A 73 -4.44 -6.19 2.71
CA ARG A 73 -3.45 -6.97 3.43
C ARG A 73 -3.72 -8.46 3.20
N HIS A 74 -2.68 -9.29 3.20
CA HIS A 74 -2.85 -10.74 3.13
C HIS A 74 -3.72 -11.25 4.30
N GLY A 75 -4.42 -12.37 4.07
CA GLY A 75 -5.16 -13.07 5.12
C GLY A 75 -4.24 -13.67 6.19
N GLN A 76 -4.82 -14.26 7.23
CA GLN A 76 -4.03 -14.90 8.29
C GLN A 76 -3.06 -15.96 7.74
N SER A 77 -1.79 -15.84 8.11
CA SER A 77 -0.72 -16.77 7.73
C SER A 77 -0.26 -17.65 8.89
N GLU A 78 0.44 -18.74 8.58
CA GLU A 78 1.04 -19.61 9.61
C GLU A 78 1.95 -18.83 10.55
N GLY A 79 2.76 -17.91 10.01
CA GLY A 79 3.62 -17.02 10.78
C GLY A 79 2.87 -15.97 11.61
N ASN A 80 1.58 -15.74 11.39
CA ASN A 80 0.74 -14.93 12.29
C ASN A 80 0.17 -15.73 13.46
N LEU A 81 0.08 -17.06 13.35
CA LEU A 81 -0.33 -17.94 14.44
C LEU A 81 0.86 -18.36 15.30
N ASP A 82 1.99 -18.62 14.65
CA ASP A 82 3.19 -19.15 15.27
C ASP A 82 4.42 -18.48 14.65
N GLU A 83 5.02 -17.54 15.39
CA GLU A 83 6.23 -16.84 14.95
C GLU A 83 7.45 -17.78 14.83
N SER A 84 7.45 -18.94 15.50
CA SER A 84 8.54 -19.90 15.38
C SER A 84 8.63 -20.48 13.96
N VAL A 85 7.57 -20.37 13.14
CA VAL A 85 7.57 -20.80 11.74
C VAL A 85 8.68 -20.11 10.95
N TYR A 86 9.00 -18.84 11.26
CA TYR A 86 10.07 -18.11 10.57
C TYR A 86 11.48 -18.70 10.78
N THR A 87 11.65 -19.55 11.81
CA THR A 87 12.92 -20.27 12.04
C THR A 87 13.10 -21.48 11.12
N ARG A 88 11.98 -22.04 10.62
CA ARG A 88 11.94 -23.28 9.82
C ARG A 88 11.54 -23.07 8.37
N VAL A 89 10.84 -21.97 8.08
CA VAL A 89 10.35 -21.61 6.74
C VAL A 89 10.76 -20.17 6.43
N ALA A 90 11.38 -19.97 5.26
CA ALA A 90 11.74 -18.63 4.80
C ALA A 90 10.48 -17.75 4.63
N ASP A 91 10.56 -16.47 5.02
CA ASP A 91 9.43 -15.54 5.00
C ASP A 91 8.64 -15.50 3.67
N PRO A 92 9.28 -15.46 2.48
CA PRO A 92 8.54 -15.47 1.21
C PRO A 92 7.69 -16.73 0.98
N LYS A 93 7.99 -17.82 1.70
CA LYS A 93 7.34 -19.14 1.56
C LYS A 93 6.26 -19.41 2.61
N ILE A 94 6.06 -18.51 3.58
CA ILE A 94 5.03 -18.66 4.61
C ILE A 94 3.65 -18.71 3.95
N ALA A 95 2.87 -19.74 4.27
CA ALA A 95 1.56 -20.00 3.67
C ALA A 95 0.42 -19.34 4.46
N LEU A 96 -0.75 -19.22 3.83
CA LEU A 96 -1.99 -18.90 4.53
C LEU A 96 -2.53 -20.09 5.30
N THR A 97 -3.20 -19.79 6.41
CA THR A 97 -4.03 -20.76 7.11
C THR A 97 -5.35 -20.97 6.36
N GLU A 98 -6.12 -21.99 6.72
CA GLU A 98 -7.47 -22.18 6.16
C GLU A 98 -8.37 -20.98 6.46
N LYS A 99 -8.25 -20.42 7.67
CA LYS A 99 -8.94 -19.18 8.05
C LYS A 99 -8.52 -18.02 7.13
N GLY A 100 -7.23 -17.83 6.87
CA GLY A 100 -6.74 -16.78 5.98
C GLY A 100 -7.25 -16.91 4.53
N ARG A 101 -7.46 -18.13 4.05
CA ARG A 101 -8.10 -18.38 2.74
C ARG A 101 -9.57 -17.96 2.73
N ALA A 102 -10.32 -18.30 3.78
CA ALA A 102 -11.72 -17.91 3.93
C ALA A 102 -11.88 -16.38 4.03
N GLU A 103 -11.04 -15.72 4.84
CA GLU A 103 -10.99 -14.26 4.96
C GLU A 103 -10.77 -13.59 3.59
N ALA A 104 -9.84 -14.13 2.79
CA ALA A 104 -9.55 -13.60 1.47
C ALA A 104 -10.74 -13.75 0.50
N GLU A 105 -11.44 -14.88 0.52
CA GLU A 105 -12.62 -15.08 -0.31
C GLU A 105 -13.77 -14.13 0.07
N GLU A 106 -14.02 -13.95 1.37
CA GLU A 106 -15.02 -13.02 1.87
C GLU A 106 -14.69 -11.57 1.48
N CYS A 107 -13.43 -11.17 1.65
CA CYS A 107 -12.94 -9.87 1.20
C CYS A 107 -13.18 -9.65 -0.30
N GLY A 108 -12.97 -10.67 -1.13
CA GLY A 108 -13.26 -10.61 -2.56
C GLY A 108 -14.75 -10.34 -2.86
N LYS A 109 -15.67 -10.94 -2.10
CA LYS A 109 -17.12 -10.72 -2.23
C LYS A 109 -17.47 -9.27 -1.89
N MET A 110 -16.96 -8.78 -0.76
CA MET A 110 -17.17 -7.38 -0.32
C MET A 110 -16.63 -6.36 -1.34
N ILE A 111 -15.44 -6.61 -1.91
CA ILE A 111 -14.86 -5.71 -2.93
C ILE A 111 -15.72 -5.70 -4.19
N LYS A 112 -16.20 -6.86 -4.64
CA LYS A 112 -17.09 -6.95 -5.81
C LYS A 112 -18.37 -6.15 -5.58
N GLU A 113 -19.03 -6.34 -4.45
CA GLU A 113 -20.24 -5.59 -4.08
C GLU A 113 -19.97 -4.08 -4.05
N LEU A 114 -18.85 -3.66 -3.46
CA LEU A 114 -18.44 -2.26 -3.39
C LEU A 114 -18.21 -1.64 -4.79
N ILE A 115 -17.69 -2.42 -5.75
CA ILE A 115 -17.50 -1.95 -7.13
C ILE A 115 -18.85 -1.88 -7.86
N GLU A 116 -19.72 -2.87 -7.67
CA GLU A 116 -21.05 -2.93 -8.33
C GLU A 116 -21.98 -1.81 -7.85
N GLN A 117 -21.84 -1.35 -6.60
CA GLN A 117 -22.55 -0.19 -6.05
C GLN A 117 -22.27 1.12 -6.81
N ASP A 118 -21.15 1.23 -7.54
CA ASP A 118 -20.86 2.42 -8.35
C ASP A 118 -21.78 2.54 -9.59
N LYS A 119 -22.56 1.50 -9.93
CA LYS A 119 -23.48 1.45 -11.10
C LYS A 119 -22.80 1.78 -12.44
N VAL A 120 -21.56 1.31 -12.62
CA VAL A 120 -20.80 1.45 -13.87
C VAL A 120 -20.75 0.09 -14.58
N ASP A 121 -21.32 -0.03 -15.78
CA ASP A 121 -21.51 -1.36 -16.40
C ASP A 121 -20.22 -2.03 -16.89
N ASN A 122 -19.18 -1.27 -17.26
CA ASN A 122 -17.94 -1.78 -17.85
C ASN A 122 -16.71 -1.62 -16.92
N TRP A 123 -16.88 -1.82 -15.62
CA TRP A 123 -15.75 -1.84 -14.70
C TRP A 123 -14.81 -3.03 -15.00
N LYS A 124 -13.51 -2.79 -14.77
CA LYS A 124 -12.44 -3.80 -14.82
C LYS A 124 -11.55 -3.64 -13.60
N VAL A 125 -10.98 -4.76 -13.13
CA VAL A 125 -10.01 -4.79 -12.03
C VAL A 125 -8.66 -5.22 -12.57
N TYR A 126 -7.60 -4.55 -12.12
CA TYR A 126 -6.22 -4.94 -12.37
C TYR A 126 -5.55 -5.21 -11.04
N PHE A 127 -4.97 -6.39 -10.87
CA PHE A 127 -4.36 -6.80 -9.61
C PHE A 127 -2.86 -6.56 -9.62
N TYR A 128 -2.37 -5.92 -8.56
CA TYR A 128 -0.96 -5.88 -8.21
C TYR A 128 -0.75 -6.68 -6.94
N VAL A 129 0.23 -7.58 -6.93
CA VAL A 129 0.46 -8.50 -5.80
C VAL A 129 1.94 -8.59 -5.47
N SER A 130 2.26 -8.69 -4.18
CA SER A 130 3.62 -9.03 -3.74
C SER A 130 3.97 -10.48 -4.13
N PRO A 131 5.24 -10.78 -4.43
CA PRO A 131 5.68 -12.13 -4.81
C PRO A 131 5.70 -13.14 -3.64
N TYR A 132 5.15 -12.80 -2.46
CA TYR A 132 5.13 -13.70 -1.31
C TYR A 132 3.98 -14.70 -1.40
N ARG A 133 4.22 -15.91 -0.91
CA ARG A 133 3.23 -17.00 -0.98
C ARG A 133 1.90 -16.60 -0.33
N ARG A 134 1.93 -16.02 0.87
CA ARG A 134 0.72 -15.53 1.57
C ARG A 134 -0.09 -14.51 0.78
N THR A 135 0.55 -13.62 0.02
CA THR A 135 -0.14 -12.61 -0.80
C THR A 135 -0.70 -13.22 -2.09
N LEU A 136 0.03 -14.15 -2.72
CA LEU A 136 -0.44 -14.90 -3.88
C LEU A 136 -1.65 -15.79 -3.53
N GLU A 137 -1.60 -16.49 -2.39
CA GLU A 137 -2.72 -17.30 -1.90
C GLU A 137 -3.93 -16.43 -1.50
N THR A 138 -3.70 -15.25 -0.92
CA THR A 138 -4.78 -14.29 -0.65
C THR A 138 -5.47 -13.91 -1.95
N LEU A 139 -4.70 -13.46 -2.94
CA LEU A 139 -5.22 -13.06 -4.25
C LEU A 139 -5.97 -14.20 -4.95
N LYS A 140 -5.46 -15.44 -4.88
CA LYS A 140 -6.11 -16.61 -5.49
C LYS A 140 -7.53 -16.82 -4.96
N ASN A 141 -7.75 -16.66 -3.65
CA ASN A 141 -9.05 -16.81 -3.03
C ASN A 141 -9.92 -15.56 -3.21
N LEU A 142 -9.32 -14.38 -3.08
CA LEU A 142 -9.97 -13.09 -3.29
C LEU A 142 -10.51 -12.91 -4.70
N ALA A 143 -9.81 -13.43 -5.71
CA ALA A 143 -10.22 -13.31 -7.11
C ALA A 143 -11.39 -14.24 -7.49
N ARG A 144 -11.76 -15.22 -6.66
CA ARG A 144 -12.82 -16.21 -6.96
C ARG A 144 -14.19 -15.61 -7.32
N PRO A 145 -14.67 -14.55 -6.64
CA PRO A 145 -15.99 -13.96 -6.94
C PRO A 145 -16.01 -13.16 -8.25
N PHE A 146 -14.84 -12.85 -8.83
CA PHE A 146 -14.70 -12.06 -10.03
C PHE A 146 -14.76 -12.94 -11.28
N GLU A 147 -15.59 -12.54 -12.24
CA GLU A 147 -15.58 -13.16 -13.56
C GLU A 147 -14.28 -12.84 -14.30
N ARG A 148 -13.74 -13.80 -15.06
CA ARG A 148 -12.51 -13.58 -15.86
C ARG A 148 -12.62 -12.40 -16.81
N SER A 149 -13.82 -12.15 -17.36
CA SER A 149 -14.11 -11.01 -18.23
C SER A 149 -13.86 -9.67 -17.54
N ARG A 150 -14.00 -9.58 -16.21
CA ARG A 150 -13.84 -8.37 -15.41
C ARG A 150 -12.39 -8.12 -14.98
N ILE A 151 -11.49 -9.07 -15.20
CA ILE A 151 -10.08 -8.96 -14.81
C ILE A 151 -9.27 -8.47 -16.01
N ALA A 152 -8.79 -7.22 -15.94
CA ALA A 152 -7.95 -6.62 -16.99
C ALA A 152 -6.52 -7.17 -16.98
N GLY A 153 -6.04 -7.62 -15.82
CA GLY A 153 -4.71 -8.20 -15.72
C GLY A 153 -4.26 -8.45 -14.29
N LEU A 154 -3.10 -9.08 -14.21
CA LEU A 154 -2.40 -9.46 -13.01
C LEU A 154 -0.93 -9.09 -13.17
N ARG A 155 -0.33 -8.47 -12.16
CA ARG A 155 1.10 -8.19 -12.13
C ARG A 155 1.68 -8.39 -10.75
N GLU A 156 2.77 -9.15 -10.71
CA GLU A 156 3.62 -9.20 -9.52
C GLU A 156 4.47 -7.94 -9.42
N GLU A 157 4.50 -7.33 -8.24
CA GLU A 157 5.28 -6.14 -7.95
C GLU A 157 6.17 -6.39 -6.73
N PRO A 158 7.48 -6.67 -6.94
CA PRO A 158 8.45 -6.88 -5.86
C PRO A 158 8.58 -5.69 -4.89
N ARG A 159 8.11 -4.51 -5.28
CA ARG A 159 8.09 -3.30 -4.44
C ARG A 159 6.97 -3.31 -3.41
N LEU A 160 6.01 -4.23 -3.50
CA LEU A 160 4.91 -4.41 -2.54
C LEU A 160 5.25 -5.41 -1.43
N ARG A 161 6.52 -5.84 -1.31
CA ARG A 161 6.94 -6.71 -0.22
C ARG A 161 6.76 -6.02 1.13
N GLU A 162 6.56 -6.86 2.16
CA GLU A 162 6.56 -6.41 3.55
C GLU A 162 7.91 -5.73 3.87
N GLN A 163 7.91 -4.80 4.82
CA GLN A 163 9.14 -4.15 5.24
C GLN A 163 10.12 -5.19 5.79
N ASP A 164 11.31 -5.24 5.20
CA ASP A 164 12.40 -6.06 5.72
C ASP A 164 12.99 -5.35 6.95
N PHE A 165 12.93 -6.00 8.11
CA PHE A 165 13.44 -5.45 9.37
C PHE A 165 14.95 -5.71 9.59
N GLY A 166 15.64 -6.38 8.65
CA GLY A 166 17.03 -6.79 8.84
C GLY A 166 17.20 -7.80 9.99
N THR A 167 18.42 -8.02 10.46
CA THR A 167 18.67 -8.88 11.63
C THR A 167 18.26 -8.15 12.90
N PHE A 168 17.01 -8.32 13.33
CA PHE A 168 16.64 -8.08 14.72
C PHE A 168 17.25 -9.20 15.55
N PHE A 169 18.44 -8.97 16.09
CA PHE A 169 18.95 -9.81 17.17
C PHE A 169 17.96 -9.70 18.32
N ILE A 170 17.23 -10.78 18.59
CA ILE A 170 16.49 -10.92 19.83
C ILE A 170 17.57 -10.95 20.92
N TRP A 171 17.64 -9.88 21.73
CA TRP A 171 18.60 -9.75 22.82
C TRP A 171 18.50 -10.84 23.90
N SER A 172 17.58 -11.82 23.77
CA SER A 172 17.52 -12.97 24.67
C SER A 172 18.62 -14.01 24.43
N THR A 173 19.28 -14.02 23.26
CA THR A 173 20.39 -14.96 23.00
C THR A 173 21.72 -14.47 23.57
N LEU A 174 21.90 -13.18 23.84
CA LEU A 174 23.16 -12.67 24.41
C LEU A 174 23.25 -12.86 25.94
N LEU A 175 22.12 -12.88 26.65
CA LEU A 175 22.13 -13.13 28.10
C LEU A 175 22.51 -14.58 28.49
N THR A 176 22.44 -15.52 27.55
CA THR A 176 22.89 -16.92 27.81
C THR A 176 24.35 -17.17 27.44
N TYR A 177 25.05 -16.18 26.86
CA TYR A 177 26.49 -16.26 26.62
C TYR A 177 27.28 -15.65 27.79
N GLU A 178 26.79 -14.56 28.38
CA GLU A 178 27.48 -13.87 29.48
C GLU A 178 27.41 -14.62 30.83
N GLU A 179 26.46 -15.55 31.01
CA GLU A 179 26.38 -16.42 32.20
C GLU A 179 27.29 -17.66 32.13
N ARG A 180 27.88 -17.98 30.98
CA ARG A 180 28.77 -19.16 30.82
C ARG A 180 30.26 -18.85 31.00
N ASP A 181 30.65 -17.58 31.00
CA ASP A 181 32.04 -17.13 31.20
C ASP A 181 32.32 -16.67 32.65
N LEU A 182 31.42 -16.97 33.60
CA LEU A 182 31.59 -16.69 35.04
C LEU A 182 31.57 -17.96 35.94
N GLN A 183 31.86 -19.14 35.37
CA GLN A 183 32.22 -20.35 36.13
C GLN A 183 33.71 -20.66 35.98
#